data_AF-A0A9E5JFM5-F1
#
_entry.id   AF-A0A9E5JFM5-F1
#
_cell.length_a   1.000
_cell.length_b   1.000
_cell.length_c   1.000
_cell.angle_alpha   90.00
_cell.angle_beta   90.00
_cell.angle_gamma   90.00
#
_symmetry.space_group_name_H-M   'P 1'
#
loop_
_entity.id
_entity.type
_entity.pdbx_description
1 polymer ?
#
loop_
_entity_poly.entity_id
_entity_poly.type
_entity_poly.pdbx_seq_one_letter_code
_entity_poly.pdbx_strand_id
1 'polypeptide(L)'
;MKLNKVISAGVLALMLSSYSATAFASTGDTSSSSTASDTSTTVPAKKDSAAAAKFRADMQAWQAATKTWLAGRVAAMKDQRESVAAASATLKDALAAATTKEARKAAMEAFKSARTAAASKYQAAIAALGERPVRPTR
;
A
#
# COMPACT_ATOMS: atom_id res chain seq x y z
N MET A 1 34.94 6.98 6.09
CA MET A 1 34.04 5.88 5.69
C MET A 1 34.12 4.78 6.74
N LYS A 2 33.03 4.48 7.44
CA LYS A 2 32.94 3.33 8.36
C LYS A 2 31.55 2.69 8.19
N LEU A 3 31.53 1.50 7.58
CA LEU A 3 30.35 0.65 7.47
C LEU A 3 30.22 -0.18 8.75
N ASN A 4 29.05 -0.13 9.40
CA ASN A 4 28.66 -1.14 10.38
C ASN A 4 27.45 -1.90 9.84
N LYS A 5 27.70 -3.05 9.22
CA LYS A 5 26.72 -4.12 9.03
C LYS A 5 26.75 -5.00 10.28
N VAL A 6 25.61 -5.19 10.93
CA VAL A 6 25.41 -6.30 11.87
C VAL A 6 24.18 -7.05 11.42
N ILE A 7 24.42 -8.23 10.85
CA ILE A 7 23.45 -9.30 10.64
C ILE A 7 23.54 -10.18 11.89
N SER A 8 22.41 -10.50 12.52
CA SER A 8 22.34 -11.61 13.47
C SER A 8 20.93 -12.20 13.51
N ALA A 9 20.90 -13.53 13.32
CA ALA A 9 19.95 -14.57 13.70
C ALA A 9 18.53 -14.14 14.14
N GLY A 10 17.43 -14.71 13.62
CA GLY A 10 17.23 -16.15 13.49
C GLY A 10 16.62 -16.70 14.79
N VAL A 11 15.30 -16.60 14.94
CA VAL A 11 14.53 -17.44 15.88
C VAL A 11 13.21 -17.83 15.22
N LEU A 12 13.15 -19.11 14.87
CA LEU A 12 11.96 -19.87 14.53
C LEU A 12 11.44 -20.45 15.85
N ALA A 13 10.20 -20.15 16.25
CA ALA A 13 9.56 -20.83 17.36
C ALA A 13 8.04 -20.93 17.13
N LEU A 14 7.66 -22.13 16.70
CA LEU A 14 6.33 -22.69 16.58
C LEU A 14 5.99 -23.37 17.93
N MET A 15 4.93 -22.95 18.63
CA MET A 15 4.16 -23.75 19.61
C MET A 15 2.82 -23.02 19.85
N LEU A 16 1.68 -23.54 19.40
CA LEU A 16 0.78 -24.52 20.04
C LEU A 16 0.00 -24.00 21.28
N SER A 17 -1.32 -23.97 21.09
CA SER A 17 -2.36 -24.48 22.01
C SER A 17 -2.84 -23.64 23.20
N SER A 18 -4.10 -23.19 23.07
CA SER A 18 -5.13 -23.17 24.13
C SER A 18 -6.49 -22.93 23.45
N TYR A 19 -7.18 -23.97 22.95
CA TYR A 19 -8.19 -24.79 23.63
C TYR A 19 -9.14 -24.00 24.54
N SER A 20 -10.41 -23.91 24.12
CA SER A 20 -11.56 -23.75 25.01
C SER A 20 -12.77 -24.35 24.29
N ALA A 21 -12.91 -25.66 24.44
CA ALA A 21 -14.17 -26.35 24.22
C ALA A 21 -15.06 -26.13 25.46
N THR A 22 -16.29 -25.68 25.25
CA THR A 22 -17.36 -25.79 26.25
C THR A 22 -18.35 -26.82 25.75
N ALA A 23 -18.32 -27.98 26.39
CA ALA A 23 -19.29 -29.07 26.28
C ALA A 23 -20.43 -28.91 27.31
N PHE A 24 -21.40 -29.82 27.21
CA PHE A 24 -22.61 -30.06 28.02
C PHE A 24 -23.87 -29.35 27.48
N ALA A 25 -24.95 -30.06 27.12
CA ALA A 25 -25.61 -31.06 27.97
C ALA A 25 -25.95 -32.42 27.29
N SER A 26 -25.72 -33.45 28.09
CA SER A 26 -26.20 -34.84 28.00
C SER A 26 -27.60 -34.92 28.62
N THR A 27 -28.50 -35.75 28.09
CA THR A 27 -29.17 -36.90 28.77
C THR A 27 -30.04 -37.58 27.70
N GLY A 28 -29.75 -38.83 27.29
CA GLY A 28 -30.48 -40.05 27.70
C GLY A 28 -31.80 -40.22 26.93
N ASP A 29 -32.25 -41.36 26.45
CA ASP A 29 -31.80 -42.74 26.36
C ASP A 29 -32.76 -43.41 25.34
N THR A 30 -32.45 -44.62 24.91
CA THR A 30 -33.35 -45.65 24.38
C THR A 30 -34.02 -45.55 23.00
N SER A 31 -33.91 -46.71 22.32
CA SER A 31 -34.89 -47.39 21.46
C SER A 31 -34.82 -47.22 19.93
N SER A 32 -34.15 -48.20 19.33
CA SER A 32 -34.69 -49.17 18.35
C SER A 32 -35.83 -48.76 17.42
N SER A 33 -35.57 -49.07 16.14
CA SER A 33 -36.53 -49.49 15.10
C SER A 33 -37.17 -48.44 14.18
N SER A 34 -36.84 -48.65 12.90
CA SER A 34 -37.64 -48.56 11.67
C SER A 34 -38.63 -47.41 11.44
N THR A 35 -38.41 -46.81 10.26
CA THR A 35 -39.37 -46.12 9.37
C THR A 35 -39.96 -44.80 9.87
N ALA A 36 -39.35 -43.70 9.44
CA ALA A 36 -40.09 -42.48 9.11
C ALA A 36 -39.28 -41.58 8.16
N SER A 37 -39.73 -41.55 6.90
CA SER A 37 -39.78 -40.37 6.05
C SER A 37 -38.48 -39.59 5.82
N ASP A 38 -37.86 -39.94 4.70
CA ASP A 38 -37.00 -39.11 3.86
C ASP A 38 -37.43 -37.63 3.86
N THR A 39 -36.90 -36.87 4.81
CA THR A 39 -37.01 -35.40 4.83
C THR A 39 -35.60 -34.89 4.65
N SER A 40 -35.13 -34.99 3.42
CA SER A 40 -33.87 -34.42 2.98
C SER A 40 -33.90 -32.90 3.19
N THR A 41 -33.45 -32.44 4.36
CA THR A 41 -33.12 -31.04 4.60
C THR A 41 -31.80 -30.74 3.91
N THR A 42 -31.79 -30.83 2.58
CA THR A 42 -30.70 -30.29 1.77
C THR A 42 -30.73 -28.79 1.93
N VAL A 43 -29.87 -28.29 2.83
CA VAL A 43 -29.52 -26.86 2.87
C VAL A 43 -29.15 -26.47 1.43
N PRO A 44 -29.82 -25.49 0.82
CA PRO A 44 -29.51 -25.09 -0.54
C PRO A 44 -28.02 -24.76 -0.63
N ALA A 45 -27.29 -25.41 -1.54
CA ALA A 45 -25.88 -25.12 -1.76
C ALA A 45 -25.73 -23.59 -1.96
N LYS A 46 -24.83 -22.95 -1.19
CA LYS A 46 -24.54 -21.52 -1.30
C LYS A 46 -24.13 -21.22 -2.75
N LYS A 47 -25.07 -20.68 -3.53
CA LYS A 47 -24.93 -20.41 -4.97
C LYS A 47 -23.80 -19.41 -5.29
N ASP A 48 -23.25 -18.72 -4.28
CA ASP A 48 -22.34 -17.58 -4.45
C ASP A 48 -20.92 -17.75 -3.88
N SER A 49 -20.48 -18.97 -3.51
CA SER A 49 -19.14 -19.15 -2.92
C SER A 49 -18.00 -18.70 -3.86
N ALA A 50 -18.15 -18.95 -5.17
CA ALA A 50 -17.19 -18.55 -6.21
C ALA A 50 -17.21 -17.03 -6.44
N ALA A 51 -18.39 -16.41 -6.49
CA ALA A 51 -18.53 -14.96 -6.63
C ALA A 51 -17.90 -14.22 -5.43
N ALA A 52 -18.17 -14.70 -4.20
CA ALA A 52 -17.56 -14.16 -2.99
C ALA A 52 -16.04 -14.38 -2.92
N ALA A 53 -15.52 -15.47 -3.50
CA ALA A 53 -14.07 -15.69 -3.60
C ALA A 53 -13.43 -14.72 -4.61
N LYS A 54 -14.07 -14.53 -5.78
CA LYS A 54 -13.63 -13.58 -6.80
C LYS A 54 -13.62 -12.15 -6.27
N PHE A 55 -14.69 -11.71 -5.62
CA PHE A 55 -14.76 -10.36 -5.04
C PHE A 55 -13.65 -10.11 -4.01
N ARG A 56 -13.33 -11.09 -3.16
CA ARG A 56 -12.21 -10.98 -2.20
C ARG A 56 -10.87 -10.85 -2.91
N ALA A 57 -10.64 -11.62 -3.98
CA ALA A 57 -9.42 -11.52 -4.78
C ALA A 57 -9.32 -10.14 -5.47
N ASP A 58 -10.40 -9.68 -6.08
CA ASP A 58 -10.46 -8.36 -6.74
C ASP A 58 -10.24 -7.23 -5.73
N MET A 59 -10.78 -7.34 -4.51
CA MET A 59 -10.53 -6.39 -3.43
C MET A 59 -9.07 -6.36 -2.96
N GLN A 60 -8.42 -7.52 -2.86
CA GLN A 60 -6.99 -7.60 -2.52
C GLN A 60 -6.12 -6.99 -3.62
N ALA A 61 -6.42 -7.29 -4.88
CA ALA A 61 -5.74 -6.69 -6.02
C ALA A 61 -5.90 -5.16 -6.05
N TRP A 62 -7.11 -4.66 -5.79
CA TRP A 62 -7.37 -3.22 -5.67
C TRP A 62 -6.59 -2.57 -4.52
N GLN A 63 -6.53 -3.20 -3.34
CA GLN A 63 -5.77 -2.69 -2.20
C GLN A 63 -4.27 -2.58 -2.54
N ALA A 64 -3.72 -3.63 -3.16
CA ALA A 64 -2.32 -3.65 -3.59
C ALA A 64 -2.05 -2.56 -4.64
N ALA A 65 -2.87 -2.47 -5.68
CA ALA A 65 -2.75 -1.45 -6.72
C ALA A 65 -2.87 -0.03 -6.15
N THR A 66 -3.83 0.20 -5.23
CA THR A 66 -4.03 1.50 -4.59
C THR A 66 -2.85 1.89 -3.73
N LYS A 67 -2.28 0.95 -2.97
CA LYS A 67 -1.08 1.19 -2.16
C LYS A 67 0.10 1.61 -3.03
N THR A 68 0.32 0.90 -4.14
CA THR A 68 1.39 1.23 -5.11
C THR A 68 1.17 2.60 -5.73
N TRP A 69 -0.06 2.90 -6.16
CA TRP A 69 -0.42 4.21 -6.72
C TRP A 69 -0.18 5.35 -5.72
N LEU A 70 -0.60 5.18 -4.46
CA LEU A 70 -0.37 6.16 -3.39
C LEU A 70 1.12 6.34 -3.09
N ALA A 71 1.87 5.24 -2.97
CA ALA A 71 3.31 5.29 -2.72
C ALA A 71 4.05 6.03 -3.84
N GLY A 72 3.68 5.78 -5.10
CA GLY A 72 4.22 6.49 -6.26
C GLY A 72 3.95 8.00 -6.21
N ARG A 73 2.74 8.42 -5.83
CA ARG A 73 2.42 9.85 -5.68
C ARG A 73 3.22 10.52 -4.57
N VAL A 74 3.38 9.84 -3.44
CA VAL A 74 4.18 10.33 -2.31
C VAL A 74 5.64 10.48 -2.73
N ALA A 75 6.20 9.50 -3.44
CA ALA A 75 7.55 9.57 -3.97
C ALA A 75 7.71 10.76 -4.95
N ALA A 76 6.81 10.91 -5.92
CA ALA A 76 6.86 12.03 -6.87
C ALA A 76 6.81 13.40 -6.17
N MET A 77 5.95 13.56 -5.16
CA MET A 77 5.89 14.79 -4.36
C MET A 77 7.15 15.01 -3.54
N LYS A 78 7.72 13.95 -2.95
CA LYS A 78 8.97 14.03 -2.19
C LYS A 78 10.11 14.48 -3.10
N ASP A 79 10.28 13.85 -4.26
CA ASP A 79 11.34 14.16 -5.21
C ASP A 79 11.24 15.61 -5.71
N GLN A 80 10.01 16.10 -5.95
CA GLN A 80 9.79 17.50 -6.32
C GLN A 80 10.23 18.45 -5.18
N ARG A 81 9.84 18.16 -3.94
CA ARG A 81 10.21 18.98 -2.77
C ARG A 81 11.72 18.99 -2.54
N GLU A 82 12.37 17.84 -2.63
CA GLU A 82 13.81 17.70 -2.49
C GLU A 82 14.55 18.44 -3.61
N SER A 83 14.07 18.34 -4.86
CA SER A 83 14.64 19.09 -6.00
C SER A 83 14.53 20.59 -5.81
N VAL A 84 13.39 21.09 -5.31
CA VAL A 84 13.20 22.52 -5.04
C VAL A 84 14.06 22.98 -3.85
N ALA A 85 14.14 22.18 -2.78
CA ALA A 85 14.98 22.48 -1.62
C ALA A 85 16.46 22.56 -2.00
N ALA A 86 16.95 21.61 -2.81
CA ALA A 86 18.30 21.63 -3.34
C ALA A 86 18.55 22.90 -4.19
N ALA A 87 17.63 23.22 -5.11
CA ALA A 87 17.72 24.44 -5.91
C ALA A 87 17.71 25.72 -5.06
N SER A 88 16.94 25.75 -3.97
CA SER A 88 16.91 26.87 -3.02
C SER A 88 18.22 27.01 -2.24
N ALA A 89 18.83 25.90 -1.83
CA ALA A 89 20.16 25.92 -1.20
C ALA A 89 21.20 26.48 -2.17
N THR A 90 21.22 26.00 -3.42
CA THR A 90 22.11 26.52 -4.46
C THR A 90 21.88 28.01 -4.74
N LEU A 91 20.62 28.47 -4.75
CA LEU A 91 20.31 29.89 -4.91
C LEU A 91 20.89 30.72 -3.76
N LYS A 92 20.75 30.25 -2.52
CA LYS A 92 21.28 30.94 -1.33
C LYS A 92 22.79 31.11 -1.44
N ASP A 93 23.50 30.04 -1.79
CA ASP A 93 24.96 30.06 -1.94
C ASP A 93 25.39 30.95 -3.11
N ALA A 94 24.69 30.86 -4.25
CA ALA A 94 24.96 31.69 -5.41
C ALA A 94 24.73 33.18 -5.14
N LEU A 95 23.68 33.54 -4.40
CA LEU A 95 23.41 34.93 -4.01
C LEU A 95 24.42 35.45 -2.99
N ALA A 96 24.88 34.61 -2.07
CA ALA A 96 25.94 34.97 -1.12
C ALA A 96 27.27 35.26 -1.83
N ALA A 97 27.59 34.51 -2.90
CA ALA A 97 28.78 34.71 -3.71
C ALA A 97 28.66 35.86 -4.74
N ALA A 98 27.44 36.26 -5.10
CA ALA A 98 27.19 37.23 -6.17
C ALA A 98 27.47 38.69 -5.74
N THR A 99 28.56 39.25 -6.26
CA THR A 99 28.96 40.65 -6.04
C THR A 99 28.32 41.62 -7.05
N THR A 100 27.92 41.14 -8.23
CA THR A 100 27.33 41.95 -9.31
C THR A 100 25.81 41.72 -9.47
N LYS A 101 25.12 42.64 -10.15
CA LYS A 101 23.69 42.50 -10.43
C LYS A 101 23.42 41.37 -11.43
N GLU A 102 24.32 41.22 -12.39
CA GLU A 102 24.28 40.22 -13.45
C GLU A 102 24.39 38.81 -12.86
N ALA A 103 25.30 38.60 -11.90
CA ALA A 103 25.45 37.32 -11.20
C ALA A 103 24.20 36.96 -10.39
N ARG A 104 23.57 37.94 -9.71
CA ARG A 104 22.31 37.72 -8.98
C ARG A 104 21.17 37.36 -9.93
N LYS A 105 21.07 38.05 -11.08
CA LYS A 105 20.06 37.74 -12.10
C LYS A 105 20.24 36.32 -12.64
N ALA A 106 21.47 35.93 -12.98
CA ALA A 106 21.78 34.58 -13.45
C ALA A 106 21.42 33.51 -12.40
N ALA A 107 21.71 33.75 -11.12
CA ALA A 107 21.34 32.84 -10.03
C ALA A 107 19.80 32.68 -9.91
N MET A 108 19.04 33.78 -10.01
CA MET A 108 17.58 33.73 -9.99
C MET A 108 17.00 33.02 -11.22
N GLU A 109 17.56 33.24 -12.40
CA GLU A 109 17.15 32.54 -13.63
C GLU A 109 17.44 31.03 -13.54
N ALA A 110 18.60 30.65 -13.02
CA ALA A 110 18.94 29.25 -12.76
C ALA A 110 17.94 28.60 -11.78
N PHE A 111 17.58 29.29 -10.70
CA PHE A 111 16.57 28.81 -9.76
C PHE A 111 15.18 28.66 -10.41
N LYS A 112 14.77 29.64 -11.23
CA LYS A 112 13.50 29.57 -11.96
C LYS A 112 13.47 28.36 -12.90
N SER A 113 14.56 28.12 -13.64
CA SER A 113 14.73 26.96 -14.51
C SER A 113 14.70 25.64 -13.73
N ALA A 114 15.36 25.58 -12.58
CA ALA A 114 15.32 24.40 -11.73
C ALA A 114 13.89 24.08 -11.22
N ARG A 115 13.12 25.12 -10.86
CA ARG A 115 11.71 24.95 -10.44
C ARG A 115 10.82 24.45 -11.57
N THR A 116 10.96 24.99 -12.78
CA THR A 116 10.17 24.51 -13.93
C THR A 116 10.54 23.08 -14.30
N ALA A 117 11.82 22.72 -14.26
CA ALA A 117 12.28 21.35 -14.48
C ALA A 117 11.74 20.38 -13.41
N ALA A 118 11.77 20.76 -12.12
CA ALA A 118 11.20 19.95 -11.04
C ALA A 118 9.68 19.77 -11.20
N ALA A 119 8.95 20.83 -11.59
CA ALA A 119 7.52 20.74 -11.86
C ALA A 119 7.22 19.83 -13.07
N SER A 120 8.00 19.92 -14.15
CA SER A 120 7.85 19.06 -15.33
C SER A 120 8.07 17.58 -14.97
N LYS A 121 9.13 17.27 -14.20
CA LYS A 121 9.39 15.91 -13.71
C LYS A 121 8.26 15.39 -12.83
N TYR A 122 7.72 16.24 -11.96
CA TYR A 122 6.57 15.88 -11.14
C TYR A 122 5.35 15.53 -11.99
N GLN A 123 5.01 16.37 -12.98
CA GLN A 123 3.88 16.10 -13.87
C GLN A 123 4.08 14.82 -14.68
N ALA A 124 5.29 14.58 -15.20
CA ALA A 124 5.61 13.34 -15.90
C ALA A 124 5.47 12.12 -14.98
N ALA A 125 5.93 12.19 -13.73
CA ALA A 125 5.79 11.11 -12.75
C ALA A 125 4.31 10.85 -12.40
N ILE A 126 3.50 11.90 -12.23
CA ILE A 126 2.07 11.75 -11.98
C ILE A 126 1.35 11.16 -13.19
N ALA A 127 1.69 11.59 -14.41
CA ALA A 127 1.13 11.03 -15.64
C ALA A 127 1.48 9.55 -15.80
N ALA A 128 2.71 9.15 -15.46
CA ALA A 128 3.16 7.75 -15.51
C ALA A 128 2.43 6.83 -14.51
N LEU A 129 1.95 7.37 -13.38
CA LEU A 129 1.15 6.60 -12.42
C LEU A 129 -0.28 6.32 -12.91
N GLY A 130 -0.78 7.14 -13.82
CA GLY A 130 -2.12 7.01 -14.39
C GLY A 130 -3.24 7.21 -13.36
N GLU A 131 -4.42 6.72 -13.75
CA GLU A 131 -5.65 6.88 -12.97
C GLU A 131 -5.64 6.09 -11.67
N ARG A 132 -6.40 6.59 -10.69
CA ARG A 132 -6.56 5.92 -9.41
C ARG A 132 -7.29 4.58 -9.60
N PRO A 133 -6.79 3.47 -9.01
CA PRO A 133 -7.49 2.19 -9.04
C PRO A 133 -8.90 2.30 -8.46
N VAL A 134 -9.90 1.85 -9.23
CA VAL A 134 -11.32 1.87 -8.85
C VAL A 134 -11.63 0.69 -7.95
N ARG A 135 -12.37 0.96 -6.86
CA ARG A 135 -12.76 -0.08 -5.91
C ARG A 135 -13.80 -1.02 -6.53
N PRO A 136 -13.61 -2.35 -6.47
CA PRO A 136 -14.63 -3.32 -6.87
C PRO A 136 -15.91 -3.15 -6.05
N THR A 137 -17.07 -3.26 -6.71
CA THR A 137 -18.38 -3.02 -6.07
C THR A 137 -19.24 -4.28 -5.91
N ARG A 138 -18.95 -5.37 -6.65
CA ARG A 138 -19.68 -6.64 -6.63
C ARG A 138 -18.74 -7.79 -6.96
#